data_AF-A0A950WXU5-F1
#
_entry.id   AF-A0A950WXU5-F1
#
_cell.length_a   1.000
_cell.length_b   1.000
_cell.length_c   1.000
_cell.angle_alpha   90.00
_cell.angle_beta   90.00
_cell.angle_gamma   90.00
#
_symmetry.space_group_name_H-M   'P 1'
#
loop_
_entity.id
_entity.type
_entity.pdbx_description
1 polymer ?
#
loop_
_entity_poly.entity_id
_entity_poly.type
_entity_poly.pdbx_seq_one_letter_code
_entity_poly.pdbx_strand_id
1 'polypeptide(L)'
;MDQLVAVMHEISHRNEEAARRVAEIREMRAQGLSYRDIATREEKPRLVELTRENLDDLLDAGGRLRRTAARTLHEQGLTMEQIAELLGVTRQRVSALLRSRRAV
;
A
#
# COMPACT_ATOMS: atom_id res chain seq x y z
N MET A 1 6.93 -13.26 -4.06
CA MET A 1 6.97 -12.76 -2.67
C MET A 1 8.05 -11.70 -2.51
N ASP A 2 9.22 -11.90 -3.12
CA ASP A 2 10.35 -10.95 -3.09
C ASP A 2 9.97 -9.52 -3.50
N GLN A 3 9.15 -9.36 -4.54
CA GLN A 3 8.65 -8.05 -4.96
C GLN A 3 7.81 -7.36 -3.87
N LEU A 4 6.99 -8.10 -3.12
CA LEU A 4 6.18 -7.54 -2.04
C LEU A 4 7.09 -7.08 -0.89
N VAL A 5 8.08 -7.89 -0.54
CA VAL A 5 9.07 -7.56 0.49
C VAL A 5 9.83 -6.29 0.11
N ALA A 6 10.29 -6.19 -1.14
CA ALA A 6 10.95 -4.99 -1.64
C ALA A 6 10.05 -3.74 -1.55
N VAL A 7 8.78 -3.85 -1.97
CA VAL A 7 7.81 -2.74 -1.85
C VAL A 7 7.57 -2.35 -0.39
N MET A 8 7.44 -3.33 0.51
CA MET A 8 7.26 -3.05 1.95
C MET A 8 8.47 -2.34 2.54
N HIS A 9 9.70 -2.70 2.14
CA HIS A 9 10.90 -1.98 2.57
C HIS A 9 10.92 -0.54 2.06
N GLU A 10 10.58 -0.32 0.80
CA GLU A 10 10.51 1.02 0.21
C GLU A 10 9.44 1.90 0.90
N ILE A 11 8.27 1.32 1.21
CA ILE A 11 7.22 2.02 1.97
C ILE A 11 7.71 2.36 3.39
N SER A 12 8.40 1.44 4.07
CA SER A 12 8.97 1.70 5.40
C SER A 12 9.97 2.86 5.36
N HIS A 13 10.87 2.88 4.38
CA HIS A 13 11.82 3.97 4.19
C HIS A 13 11.11 5.32 3.97
N ARG A 14 10.12 5.37 3.06
CA ARG A 14 9.31 6.58 2.84
C ARG A 14 8.50 7.01 4.06
N ASN A 15 8.03 6.06 4.88
CA ASN A 15 7.34 6.38 6.13
C ASN A 15 8.27 7.02 7.17
N GLU A 16 9.53 6.57 7.26
CA GLU A 16 10.53 7.20 8.11
C GLU A 16 10.83 8.63 7.66
N GLU A 17 10.98 8.86 6.36
CA GLU A 17 11.14 10.21 5.79
C GLU A 17 9.91 11.10 6.05
N ALA A 18 8.71 10.55 5.86
CA ALA A 18 7.46 11.23 6.15
C ALA A 18 7.37 11.65 7.63
N ALA A 19 7.74 10.75 8.55
CA ALA A 19 7.75 11.03 9.99
C ALA A 19 8.75 12.15 10.35
N ARG A 20 9.96 12.12 9.76
CA ARG A 20 10.97 13.17 9.92
C ARG A 20 10.43 14.53 9.46
N ARG A 21 9.81 14.59 8.28
CA ARG A 21 9.21 15.83 7.76
C ARG A 21 8.06 16.35 8.60
N VAL A 22 7.21 15.46 9.12
CA VAL A 22 6.14 15.88 10.05
C VAL A 22 6.75 16.55 11.29
N ALA A 23 7.87 16.06 11.81
CA ALA A 23 8.55 16.70 12.93
C ALA A 23 9.08 18.10 12.56
N GLU A 24 9.70 18.26 11.39
CA GLU A 24 10.17 19.55 10.87
C GLU A 24 9.02 20.56 10.67
N ILE A 25 7.90 20.10 10.12
CA ILE A 25 6.67 20.91 9.96
C ILE A 25 6.16 21.38 11.33
N ARG A 26 6.16 20.50 12.34
CA ARG A 26 5.75 20.86 13.70
C ARG A 26 6.67 21.91 14.31
N GLU A 27 7.97 21.81 14.09
CA GLU A 27 8.95 22.79 14.57
C GLU A 27 8.75 24.15 13.90
N MET A 28 8.61 24.19 12.57
CA MET A 28 8.30 25.44 11.85
C MET A 28 6.97 26.06 12.30
N ARG A 29 5.97 25.24 12.61
CA ARG A 29 4.69 25.71 13.17
C ARG A 29 4.88 26.32 14.56
N ALA A 30 5.71 25.72 15.42
CA ALA A 30 6.03 26.26 16.74
C ALA A 30 6.75 27.62 16.66
N GLN A 31 7.53 27.84 15.59
CA GLN A 31 8.19 29.11 15.28
C GLN A 31 7.26 30.16 14.64
N GLY A 32 5.97 29.84 14.47
CA GLY A 32 4.94 30.76 14.00
C GLY A 32 4.73 30.81 12.48
N LEU A 33 5.45 30.02 11.67
CA LEU A 33 5.26 30.00 10.22
C LEU A 33 3.87 29.47 9.86
N SER A 34 3.20 30.07 8.88
CA SER A 34 1.92 29.56 8.37
C SER A 34 2.10 28.23 7.61
N TYR A 35 1.04 27.42 7.49
CA TYR A 35 1.11 26.21 6.66
C TYR A 35 1.41 26.51 5.18
N ARG A 36 0.98 27.68 4.69
CA ARG A 36 1.32 28.14 3.33
C ARG A 36 2.82 28.36 3.19
N ASP A 37 3.43 29.01 4.17
CA ASP A 37 4.87 29.27 4.23
C ASP A 37 5.69 27.97 4.34
N ILE A 38 5.19 27.02 5.12
CA ILE A 38 5.85 25.72 5.27
C ILE A 38 5.74 24.92 3.96
N ALA A 39 4.56 24.89 3.34
CA ALA A 39 4.36 24.19 2.08
C ALA A 39 5.20 24.77 0.94
N THR A 40 5.46 26.08 0.89
CA THR A 40 6.36 26.65 -0.13
C THR A 40 7.83 26.30 0.10
N ARG A 41 8.22 25.98 1.35
CA ARG A 41 9.59 25.60 1.74
C ARG A 41 9.84 24.09 1.68
N GLU A 42 8.78 23.29 1.71
CA GLU A 42 8.86 21.84 1.69
C GLU A 42 9.57 21.33 0.43
N GLU A 43 10.60 20.51 0.64
CA GLU A 43 11.32 19.83 -0.44
C GLU A 43 10.48 18.70 -1.05
N LYS A 44 10.69 18.44 -2.34
CA LYS A 44 10.04 17.32 -3.04
C LYS A 44 10.71 15.98 -2.70
N PRO A 45 9.98 14.85 -2.81
CA PRO A 45 8.52 14.75 -2.98
C PRO A 45 7.80 15.26 -1.74
N ARG A 46 6.68 15.96 -1.84
CA ARG A 46 5.94 16.48 -0.69
C ARG A 46 5.41 15.34 0.18
N LEU A 47 5.09 15.61 1.45
CA LEU A 47 4.49 14.63 2.37
C LEU A 47 3.20 14.02 1.79
N VAL A 48 2.40 14.83 1.11
CA VAL A 48 1.18 14.38 0.42
C VAL A 48 1.49 13.48 -0.79
N GLU A 49 2.60 13.72 -1.48
CA GLU A 49 3.07 12.90 -2.60
C GLU A 49 3.58 11.56 -2.07
N LEU A 50 4.43 11.58 -1.03
CA LEU A 50 4.92 10.36 -0.36
C LEU A 50 3.78 9.46 0.15
N THR A 51 2.78 10.06 0.80
CA THR A 51 1.64 9.30 1.34
C THR A 51 0.83 8.66 0.21
N ARG A 52 0.64 9.38 -0.89
CA ARG A 52 -0.05 8.87 -2.07
C ARG A 52 0.72 7.73 -2.72
N GLU A 53 2.01 7.90 -2.96
CA GLU A 53 2.86 6.87 -3.56
C GLU A 53 2.90 5.60 -2.70
N ASN A 54 3.00 5.75 -1.37
CA ASN A 54 2.93 4.62 -0.45
C ASN A 54 1.61 3.84 -0.57
N LEU A 55 0.48 4.55 -0.69
CA LEU A 55 -0.83 3.93 -0.85
C LEU A 55 -0.95 3.20 -2.20
N ASP A 56 -0.52 3.84 -3.28
CA ASP A 56 -0.57 3.28 -4.63
C ASP A 56 0.25 1.99 -4.72
N ASP A 57 1.47 1.99 -4.18
CA ASP A 57 2.35 0.81 -4.16
C ASP A 57 1.79 -0.32 -3.30
N LEU A 58 1.22 0.00 -2.13
CA LEU A 58 0.63 -1.00 -1.24
C LEU A 58 -0.62 -1.65 -1.85
N LEU A 59 -1.47 -0.85 -2.50
CA LEU A 59 -2.66 -1.33 -3.19
C LEU A 59 -2.30 -2.30 -4.31
N ASP A 60 -1.30 -1.94 -5.10
CA ASP A 60 -0.83 -2.75 -6.22
C ASP A 60 -0.17 -4.06 -5.73
N ALA A 61 0.82 -3.96 -4.84
CA ALA A 61 1.54 -5.12 -4.30
C ALA A 61 0.59 -6.06 -3.55
N GLY A 62 -0.31 -5.53 -2.73
CA GLY A 62 -1.35 -6.30 -2.04
C GLY A 62 -2.35 -6.94 -3.01
N GLY A 63 -2.66 -6.28 -4.12
CA GLY A 63 -3.49 -6.84 -5.20
C GLY A 63 -2.85 -8.03 -5.90
N ARG A 64 -1.53 -7.98 -6.15
CA ARG A 64 -0.76 -9.10 -6.71
C ARG A 64 -0.67 -10.26 -5.73
N LEU A 65 -0.41 -9.98 -4.44
CA LEU A 65 -0.36 -10.98 -3.37
C LEU A 65 -1.69 -11.76 -3.30
N ARG A 66 -2.82 -11.06 -3.16
CA ARG A 66 -4.14 -11.68 -3.02
C ARG A 66 -4.50 -12.56 -4.22
N ARG A 67 -4.18 -12.13 -5.45
CA ARG A 67 -4.40 -12.93 -6.66
C ARG A 67 -3.56 -14.20 -6.66
N THR A 68 -2.28 -14.08 -6.33
CA THR A 68 -1.35 -15.22 -6.30
C THR A 68 -1.78 -16.22 -5.24
N ALA A 69 -2.05 -15.76 -4.01
CA ALA A 69 -2.50 -16.61 -2.92
C ALA A 69 -3.82 -17.33 -3.23
N ALA A 70 -4.85 -16.60 -3.68
CA ALA A 70 -6.15 -17.20 -4.03
C ALA A 70 -6.01 -18.28 -5.12
N ARG A 71 -5.16 -18.03 -6.12
CA ARG A 71 -4.92 -18.98 -7.20
C ARG A 71 -4.20 -20.23 -6.70
N THR A 72 -3.09 -20.07 -5.99
CA THR A 72 -2.30 -21.20 -5.47
C THR A 72 -3.14 -22.08 -4.56
N LEU A 73 -3.95 -21.49 -3.67
CA LEU A 73 -4.84 -22.25 -2.79
C LEU A 73 -5.94 -22.99 -3.57
N HIS A 74 -6.50 -22.37 -4.62
CA HIS A 74 -7.46 -23.05 -5.48
C HIS A 74 -6.83 -24.19 -6.28
N GLU A 75 -5.61 -24.03 -6.78
CA GLU A 75 -4.84 -25.09 -7.46
C GLU A 75 -4.52 -26.26 -6.51
N GLN A 76 -4.43 -25.99 -5.20
CA GLN A 76 -4.30 -27.00 -4.14
C GLN A 76 -5.64 -27.65 -3.74
N GLY A 77 -6.74 -27.33 -4.43
CA GLY A 77 -8.05 -27.96 -4.24
C GLY A 77 -8.94 -27.30 -3.19
N LEU A 78 -8.54 -26.16 -2.61
CA LEU A 78 -9.40 -25.44 -1.67
C LEU A 78 -10.58 -24.82 -2.40
N THR A 79 -11.75 -24.86 -1.74
CA THR A 79 -12.96 -24.19 -2.23
C THR A 79 -12.85 -22.68 -2.08
N MET A 80 -13.63 -21.92 -2.86
CA MET A 80 -13.66 -20.44 -2.74
C MET A 80 -14.05 -19.95 -1.35
N GLU A 81 -14.78 -20.75 -0.57
CA GLU A 81 -15.21 -20.42 0.78
C GLU A 81 -14.08 -20.58 1.79
N GLN A 82 -13.35 -21.69 1.73
CA GLN A 82 -12.13 -21.89 2.55
C GLN A 82 -11.06 -20.83 2.23
N ILE A 83 -10.90 -20.48 0.95
CA ILE A 83 -9.96 -19.41 0.55
C ILE A 83 -10.40 -18.05 1.11
N ALA A 84 -11.71 -17.78 1.10
CA ALA A 84 -12.26 -16.53 1.61
C ALA A 84 -11.97 -16.36 3.11
N GLU A 85 -12.19 -17.44 3.87
CA GLU A 85 -11.85 -17.51 5.30
C GLU A 85 -10.36 -17.29 5.55
N LEU A 86 -9.48 -18.03 4.87
CA LEU A 86 -8.02 -17.93 5.05
C LEU A 86 -7.46 -16.55 4.69
N LEU A 87 -8.00 -15.91 3.65
CA LEU A 87 -7.54 -14.60 3.18
C LEU A 87 -8.27 -13.43 3.85
N GLY A 88 -9.24 -13.69 4.73
CA GLY A 88 -10.02 -12.65 5.41
C GLY A 88 -10.82 -11.77 4.44
N VAL A 89 -11.34 -12.35 3.35
CA VAL A 89 -12.13 -11.63 2.34
C VAL A 89 -13.44 -12.34 2.06
N THR A 90 -14.34 -11.72 1.32
CA THR A 90 -15.60 -12.37 0.94
C THR A 90 -15.39 -13.43 -0.15
N ARG A 91 -16.27 -14.45 -0.20
CA ARG A 91 -16.31 -15.42 -1.31
C ARG A 91 -16.43 -14.73 -2.68
N GLN A 92 -17.22 -13.66 -2.78
CA GLN A 92 -17.35 -12.86 -4.00
C GLN A 92 -16.01 -12.25 -4.42
N ARG A 93 -15.22 -11.75 -3.46
CA ARG A 93 -13.87 -11.21 -3.70
C ARG A 93 -12.93 -12.29 -4.22
N VAL A 94 -12.93 -13.49 -3.63
CA VAL A 94 -12.15 -14.64 -4.14
C VAL A 94 -12.54 -14.98 -5.57
N SER A 95 -13.84 -15.05 -5.83
CA SER A 95 -14.36 -15.31 -7.18
C SER A 95 -13.88 -14.28 -8.21
N ALA A 96 -13.84 -12.99 -7.84
CA ALA A 96 -13.30 -11.93 -8.69
C ALA A 96 -11.78 -12.06 -8.91
N LEU A 97 -11.02 -12.39 -7.87
CA LEU A 97 -9.56 -12.60 -7.95
C LEU A 97 -9.23 -13.74 -8.93
N LEU A 98 -9.99 -14.84 -8.89
CA LEU A 98 -9.81 -15.99 -9.78
C LEU A 98 -10.26 -15.72 -11.23
N ARG A 99 -11.27 -14.86 -11.44
CA ARG A 99 -11.76 -14.50 -12.79
C ARG A 99 -10.84 -13.57 -13.57
N SER A 100 -10.00 -12.78 -12.91
CA SER A 100 -9.18 -11.72 -13.52
C SER A 100 -8.17 -12.16 -14.61
N ARG A 101 -8.08 -13.46 -14.92
CA ARG A 101 -7.27 -14.04 -16.00
C ARG A 101 -8.09 -14.69 -17.13
N ARG A 102 -9.43 -14.75 -17.06
CA ARG A 102 -10.23 -15.44 -18.11
C ARG A 102 -10.46 -14.61 -19.37
N ALA A 103 -9.99 -13.36 -19.42
CA ALA A 103 -9.89 -12.62 -20.68
C ALA A 103 -8.58 -13.03 -21.38
N VAL A 104 -8.70 -14.00 -22.29
CA VAL A 104 -7.72 -14.29 -23.36
C VAL A 104 -8.11 -13.44 -24.56
#